data_AF-A0A173W8C2-F1
#
_entry.id   AF-A0A173W8C2-F1
#
_cell.length_a   1.000
_cell.length_b   1.000
_cell.length_c   1.000
_cell.angle_alpha   90.00
_cell.angle_beta   90.00
_cell.angle_gamma   90.00
#
_symmetry.space_group_name_H-M   'P 1'
#
loop_
_entity.id
_entity.type
_entity.pdbx_description
1 polymer ?
#
loop_
_entity_poly.entity_id
_entity_poly.type
_entity_poly.pdbx_seq_one_letter_code
_entity_poly.pdbx_strand_id
1 'polypeptide(L)'
;MANVLVNEKTLKAIADAVRARGGTSALMKPGEIPDAVSRIPSGGSTADMSLPVRFFDYEGTLLYSFSLEELAGLERLPDLPFHEGLVCTGWNWTLEDLKKTNREMNVAAQYVTDDGATRIYVSLDKDMLEPQVSFGQSEDHGVKVDWGDGSEPETAEGWNYTKITLTHRYREPGEYVIRFLPQGENQVCFFGNYNAGSYIFTAGKSSVRENMKYLSAVRKIETGSQIRELGDYCFCSFFRMENITMGNAVGWGNGVVKECCSLKFLGLPEGKEMLPAYFCDGCVQLEHISVPHTVTRILDYVFDKCTTLQEVTLPDGVTDIGRHVFESCCCITEMIPPKELRKIGNGAFQGCRMLEKAVLPNGVDEVVDSLFSGCYTLTEIVIPKSVTTVSRYSFENCQCMKRYYFLPDSPPELTTTGTFLGLPKDCKFYVPKGRLDVYQTAESWSNYASYMVEMEGDVL
;
A
#
# COMPACT_ATOMS: atom_id res chain seq x y z
N MET A 1 -13.49 18.81 -23.49
CA MET A 1 -14.13 17.60 -24.04
C MET A 1 -13.09 16.77 -24.76
N ALA A 2 -12.62 15.71 -24.10
CA ALA A 2 -12.09 14.51 -24.72
C ALA A 2 -12.65 13.38 -23.86
N ASN A 3 -13.86 12.92 -24.19
CA ASN A 3 -14.45 11.76 -23.58
C ASN A 3 -13.59 10.56 -23.96
N VAL A 4 -12.93 9.94 -22.99
CA VAL A 4 -12.41 8.58 -23.18
C VAL A 4 -13.62 7.66 -23.16
N LEU A 5 -14.28 7.56 -24.32
CA LEU A 5 -15.26 6.52 -24.60
C LEU A 5 -14.50 5.21 -24.57
N VAL A 6 -14.72 4.42 -23.52
CA VAL A 6 -14.35 3.01 -23.50
C VAL A 6 -14.98 2.38 -24.75
N ASN A 7 -14.14 1.88 -25.66
CA ASN A 7 -14.63 1.43 -26.96
C ASN A 7 -15.60 0.24 -26.79
N GLU A 8 -16.54 0.10 -27.73
CA GLU A 8 -17.54 -0.97 -27.73
C GLU A 8 -16.93 -2.37 -27.63
N LYS A 9 -15.68 -2.55 -28.12
CA LYS A 9 -14.97 -3.83 -28.07
C LYS A 9 -14.60 -4.22 -26.64
N THR A 10 -14.25 -3.26 -25.78
CA THR A 10 -13.97 -3.46 -24.35
C THR A 10 -15.25 -3.73 -23.57
N LEU A 11 -16.32 -2.97 -23.81
CA LEU A 11 -17.64 -3.22 -23.18
C LEU A 11 -18.21 -4.59 -23.60
N LYS A 12 -18.01 -4.98 -24.86
CA LYS A 12 -18.43 -6.28 -25.38
C LYS A 12 -17.58 -7.42 -24.84
N ALA A 13 -16.28 -7.24 -24.64
CA ALA A 13 -15.42 -8.22 -23.97
C ALA A 13 -15.81 -8.44 -22.50
N ILE A 14 -16.18 -7.37 -21.79
CA ILE A 14 -16.73 -7.45 -20.43
C ILE A 14 -18.09 -8.19 -20.44
N ALA A 15 -18.99 -7.84 -21.36
CA ALA A 15 -20.30 -8.49 -21.48
C ALA A 15 -20.21 -9.96 -21.94
N ASP A 16 -19.24 -10.30 -22.77
CA ASP A 16 -18.99 -11.67 -23.25
C ASP A 16 -18.30 -12.51 -22.15
N ALA A 17 -17.44 -11.92 -21.32
CA ALA A 17 -16.87 -12.55 -20.12
C ALA A 17 -17.95 -12.86 -19.06
N VAL A 18 -18.98 -12.02 -18.97
CA VAL A 18 -20.17 -12.24 -18.13
C VAL A 18 -21.07 -13.34 -18.72
N ARG A 19 -21.27 -13.39 -20.04
CA ARG A 19 -22.06 -14.44 -20.72
C ARG A 19 -21.38 -15.82 -20.71
N ALA A 20 -20.06 -15.89 -20.84
CA ALA A 20 -19.28 -17.14 -20.81
C ALA A 20 -19.33 -17.86 -19.44
N ARG A 21 -19.83 -17.20 -18.39
CA ARG A 21 -20.01 -17.75 -17.04
C ARG A 21 -21.45 -18.21 -16.74
N GLY A 22 -22.32 -18.30 -17.76
CA GLY A 22 -23.59 -19.04 -17.68
C GLY A 22 -24.80 -18.27 -17.14
N GLY A 23 -24.81 -16.94 -17.13
CA GLY A 23 -25.99 -16.15 -16.71
C GLY A 23 -26.94 -15.84 -17.86
N THR A 24 -28.20 -16.25 -17.75
CA THR A 24 -29.31 -15.74 -18.57
C THR A 24 -29.76 -14.37 -18.06
N SER A 25 -30.05 -13.47 -19.00
CA SER A 25 -30.38 -12.08 -18.74
C SER A 25 -31.74 -11.91 -18.05
N ALA A 26 -31.74 -11.36 -16.83
CA ALA A 26 -32.78 -10.47 -16.33
C ALA A 26 -32.18 -9.60 -15.21
N LEU A 27 -32.43 -8.29 -15.27
CA LEU A 27 -31.90 -7.26 -14.37
C LEU A 27 -32.22 -7.55 -12.89
N MET A 28 -31.21 -7.81 -12.06
CA MET A 28 -31.31 -7.76 -10.59
C MET A 28 -30.99 -6.34 -10.08
N LYS A 29 -31.70 -5.90 -9.03
CA LYS A 29 -31.53 -4.57 -8.41
C LYS A 29 -30.45 -4.63 -7.30
N PRO A 30 -29.79 -3.50 -6.96
CA PRO A 30 -28.62 -3.43 -6.06
C PRO A 30 -28.85 -3.83 -4.58
N GLY A 31 -30.03 -4.32 -4.20
CA GLY A 31 -30.40 -4.67 -2.81
C GLY A 31 -30.61 -6.16 -2.56
N GLU A 32 -30.27 -7.02 -3.52
CA GLU A 32 -30.40 -8.48 -3.40
C GLU A 32 -29.08 -9.19 -3.75
N ILE A 33 -27.97 -8.75 -3.15
CA ILE A 33 -26.71 -9.49 -3.16
C ILE A 33 -26.66 -10.33 -1.88
N PRO A 34 -26.90 -11.65 -1.90
CA PRO A 34 -26.44 -12.51 -0.84
C PRO A 34 -24.92 -12.64 -0.92
N ASP A 35 -24.26 -12.64 0.23
CA ASP A 35 -22.88 -13.07 0.40
C ASP A 35 -22.56 -14.28 -0.45
N ALA A 36 -21.68 -14.09 -1.42
CA ALA A 36 -21.02 -15.16 -2.14
C ALA A 36 -19.63 -14.69 -2.53
N VAL A 37 -18.79 -14.60 -1.50
CA VAL A 37 -17.37 -14.85 -1.59
C VAL A 37 -17.10 -16.06 -2.48
N SER A 38 -16.27 -15.86 -3.51
CA SER A 38 -15.17 -16.74 -3.91
C SER A 38 -14.85 -16.58 -5.40
N ARG A 39 -13.59 -16.24 -5.69
CA ARG A 39 -12.70 -16.94 -6.65
C ARG A 39 -11.41 -16.11 -6.87
N ILE A 40 -10.47 -16.25 -5.93
CA ILE A 40 -9.03 -16.26 -6.23
C ILE A 40 -8.63 -17.74 -6.34
N PRO A 41 -7.69 -18.14 -7.22
CA PRO A 41 -7.45 -19.54 -7.55
C PRO A 41 -6.99 -20.37 -6.36
N SER A 42 -7.46 -21.61 -6.35
CA SER A 42 -7.27 -22.65 -5.36
C SER A 42 -5.80 -23.00 -5.09
N GLY A 43 -5.35 -22.70 -3.88
CA GLY A 43 -4.37 -23.49 -3.14
C GLY A 43 -4.99 -23.92 -1.82
N GLY A 44 -5.48 -25.16 -1.74
CA GLY A 44 -5.66 -25.99 -0.53
C GLY A 44 -6.29 -25.46 0.78
N SER A 45 -6.77 -24.21 0.88
CA SER A 45 -7.23 -23.62 2.14
C SER A 45 -8.75 -23.70 2.28
N THR A 46 -9.24 -24.20 3.41
CA THR A 46 -10.66 -24.19 3.82
C THR A 46 -11.11 -22.87 4.43
N ALA A 47 -10.26 -21.83 4.42
CA ALA A 47 -10.54 -20.56 5.07
C ALA A 47 -11.57 -19.72 4.28
N ASP A 48 -12.51 -19.11 5.01
CA ASP A 48 -13.54 -18.26 4.45
C ASP A 48 -13.03 -16.82 4.30
N MET A 49 -13.02 -16.30 3.08
CA MET A 49 -12.60 -14.91 2.79
C MET A 49 -13.65 -13.87 3.21
N SER A 50 -14.85 -14.30 3.63
CA SER A 50 -15.93 -13.41 4.13
C SER A 50 -15.67 -12.92 5.55
N LEU A 51 -14.76 -13.58 6.27
CA LEU A 51 -14.49 -13.28 7.66
C LEU A 51 -13.58 -12.06 7.81
N PRO A 52 -13.78 -11.25 8.86
CA PRO A 52 -13.17 -9.94 9.02
C PRO A 52 -11.66 -10.00 9.29
N VAL A 53 -11.14 -11.04 9.95
CA VAL A 53 -9.71 -11.13 10.29
C VAL A 53 -9.06 -12.26 9.50
N ARG A 54 -8.08 -11.95 8.67
CA ARG A 54 -7.47 -12.89 7.71
C ARG A 54 -5.95 -12.93 7.83
N PHE A 55 -5.38 -14.12 7.90
CA PHE A 55 -3.94 -14.35 8.13
C PHE A 55 -3.28 -14.92 6.87
N PHE A 56 -2.27 -14.23 6.34
CA PHE A 56 -1.60 -14.58 5.09
C PHE A 56 -0.13 -14.94 5.31
N ASP A 57 0.39 -15.88 4.52
CA ASP A 57 1.83 -16.13 4.43
C ASP A 57 2.55 -15.12 3.52
N TYR A 58 3.86 -15.29 3.36
CA TYR A 58 4.70 -14.41 2.55
C TYR A 58 4.55 -14.55 1.04
N GLU A 59 3.78 -15.53 0.57
CA GLU A 59 3.39 -15.68 -0.82
C GLU A 59 2.00 -15.06 -1.06
N GLY A 60 1.39 -14.47 -0.03
CA GLY A 60 0.03 -13.95 -0.06
C GLY A 60 -1.04 -15.05 0.04
N THR A 61 -0.68 -16.26 0.47
CA THR A 61 -1.64 -17.36 0.66
C THR A 61 -2.43 -17.15 1.94
N LEU A 62 -3.78 -17.17 1.86
CA LEU A 62 -4.63 -17.16 3.06
C LEU A 62 -4.52 -18.48 3.82
N LEU A 63 -4.08 -18.40 5.07
CA LEU A 63 -3.90 -19.53 5.97
C LEU A 63 -5.07 -19.71 6.96
N TYR A 64 -5.50 -18.62 7.58
CA TYR A 64 -6.54 -18.64 8.61
C TYR A 64 -7.48 -17.44 8.46
N SER A 65 -8.74 -17.60 8.86
CA SER A 65 -9.67 -16.50 8.99
C SER A 65 -10.59 -16.67 10.21
N PHE A 66 -10.95 -15.56 10.85
CA PHE A 66 -11.73 -15.52 12.08
C PHE A 66 -12.78 -14.41 12.04
N SER A 67 -13.95 -14.70 12.59
CA SER A 67 -14.90 -13.67 13.03
C SER A 67 -14.35 -12.85 14.20
N LEU A 68 -14.94 -11.67 14.45
CA LEU A 68 -14.56 -10.86 15.62
C LEU A 68 -14.87 -11.57 16.94
N GLU A 69 -15.91 -12.40 16.98
CA GLU A 69 -16.26 -13.21 18.16
C GLU A 69 -15.23 -14.31 18.42
N GLU A 70 -14.82 -15.04 17.38
CA GLU A 70 -13.75 -16.05 17.49
C GLU A 70 -12.43 -15.41 17.91
N LEU A 71 -12.06 -14.27 17.30
CA LEU A 71 -10.86 -13.51 17.67
C LEU A 71 -10.89 -13.13 19.15
N ALA A 72 -12.01 -12.63 19.67
CA ALA A 72 -12.15 -12.25 21.08
C ALA A 72 -11.87 -13.43 22.03
N GLY A 73 -12.26 -14.64 21.62
CA GLY A 73 -12.05 -15.89 22.36
C GLY A 73 -10.65 -16.51 22.23
N LEU A 74 -9.82 -16.09 21.27
CA LEU A 74 -8.48 -16.65 21.11
C LEU A 74 -7.58 -16.33 22.33
N GLU A 75 -6.83 -17.34 22.80
CA GLU A 75 -5.80 -17.17 23.83
C GLU A 75 -4.41 -16.90 23.22
N ARG A 76 -4.18 -17.37 22.00
CA ARG A 76 -2.95 -17.16 21.22
C ARG A 76 -3.29 -17.09 19.73
N LEU A 77 -2.42 -16.44 18.96
CA LEU A 77 -2.52 -16.41 17.50
C LEU A 77 -2.33 -17.81 16.90
N PRO A 78 -2.81 -18.05 15.67
CA PRO A 78 -2.56 -19.29 14.96
C PRO A 78 -1.07 -19.59 14.82
N ASP A 79 -0.74 -20.88 14.76
CA ASP A 79 0.64 -21.32 14.56
C ASP A 79 1.17 -20.83 13.21
N LEU A 80 2.42 -20.36 13.22
CA LEU A 80 3.10 -19.83 12.04
C LEU A 80 3.42 -20.98 11.07
N PRO A 81 3.24 -20.77 9.75
CA PRO A 81 3.54 -21.81 8.78
C PRO A 81 5.05 -22.03 8.69
N PHE A 82 5.44 -23.26 8.39
CA PHE A 82 6.83 -23.61 8.12
C PHE A 82 7.16 -23.38 6.65
N HIS A 83 8.30 -22.74 6.40
CA HIS A 83 8.87 -22.61 5.07
C HIS A 83 10.36 -22.98 5.11
N GLU A 84 10.80 -23.82 4.18
CA GLU A 84 12.20 -24.22 4.08
C GLU A 84 13.08 -23.00 3.74
N GLY A 85 14.16 -22.80 4.49
CA GLY A 85 15.08 -21.67 4.30
C GLY A 85 14.60 -20.34 4.89
N LEU A 86 13.43 -20.29 5.53
CA LEU A 86 12.89 -19.07 6.13
C LEU A 86 12.51 -19.31 7.59
N VAL A 87 12.82 -18.33 8.44
CA VAL A 87 12.37 -18.29 9.83
C VAL A 87 11.25 -17.28 9.92
N CYS A 88 10.09 -17.73 10.39
CA CYS A 88 9.01 -16.82 10.71
C CYS A 88 9.36 -16.03 11.98
N THR A 89 9.29 -14.71 11.90
CA THR A 89 9.59 -13.82 13.04
C THR A 89 8.33 -13.43 13.82
N GLY A 90 7.16 -13.90 13.38
CA GLY A 90 5.87 -13.62 14.00
C GLY A 90 4.84 -13.11 12.99
N TRP A 91 3.68 -12.73 13.52
CA TRP A 91 2.68 -11.95 12.81
C TRP A 91 2.99 -10.46 12.97
N ASN A 92 2.68 -9.65 11.97
CA ASN A 92 2.84 -8.19 12.02
C ASN A 92 1.78 -7.46 12.88
N TRP A 93 1.05 -8.21 13.70
CA TRP A 93 0.08 -7.73 14.69
C TRP A 93 0.07 -8.69 15.87
N THR A 94 -0.02 -8.15 17.09
CA THR A 94 -0.20 -8.99 18.29
C THR A 94 -1.68 -9.33 18.49
N LEU A 95 -1.97 -10.41 19.23
CA LEU A 95 -3.35 -10.76 19.58
C LEU A 95 -4.08 -9.63 20.33
N GLU A 96 -3.36 -8.90 21.20
CA GLU A 96 -3.92 -7.77 21.94
C GLU A 96 -4.34 -6.64 21.00
N ASP A 97 -3.50 -6.32 20.01
CA ASP A 97 -3.78 -5.27 19.04
C ASP A 97 -4.98 -5.62 18.15
N LEU A 98 -5.05 -6.86 17.64
CA LEU A 98 -6.18 -7.33 16.84
C LEU A 98 -7.49 -7.20 17.63
N LYS A 99 -7.49 -7.64 18.90
CA LYS A 99 -8.67 -7.52 19.79
C LYS A 99 -9.06 -6.07 20.04
N LYS A 100 -8.10 -5.16 20.14
CA LYS A 100 -8.32 -3.72 20.37
C LYS A 100 -8.87 -3.00 19.15
N THR A 101 -8.49 -3.42 17.95
CA THR A 101 -8.97 -2.81 16.70
C THR A 101 -10.41 -3.18 16.38
N ASN A 102 -10.81 -4.43 16.63
CA ASN A 102 -12.18 -4.94 16.42
C ASN A 102 -12.83 -4.54 15.07
N ARG A 103 -12.10 -4.75 13.96
CA ARG A 103 -12.51 -4.39 12.59
C ARG A 103 -11.96 -5.39 11.57
N GLU A 104 -12.35 -5.24 10.31
CA GLU A 104 -11.75 -6.00 9.20
C GLU A 104 -10.26 -5.68 9.05
N MET A 105 -9.44 -6.72 8.83
CA MET A 105 -7.99 -6.60 8.74
C MET A 105 -7.32 -7.82 8.15
N ASN A 106 -6.22 -7.55 7.45
CA ASN A 106 -5.28 -8.57 6.98
C ASN A 106 -4.04 -8.56 7.87
N VAL A 107 -3.61 -9.75 8.29
CA VAL A 107 -2.43 -10.01 9.11
C VAL A 107 -1.44 -10.81 8.28
N ALA A 108 -0.20 -10.36 8.20
CA ALA A 108 0.84 -10.98 7.41
C ALA A 108 1.87 -11.66 8.31
N ALA A 109 2.20 -12.91 8.00
CA ALA A 109 3.35 -13.57 8.61
C ALA A 109 4.63 -12.91 8.10
N GLN A 110 5.57 -12.69 9.01
CA GLN A 110 6.85 -12.07 8.72
C GLN A 110 7.94 -13.13 8.65
N TYR A 111 8.89 -12.97 7.73
CA TYR A 111 9.95 -13.94 7.53
C TYR A 111 11.29 -13.25 7.34
N VAL A 112 12.34 -13.94 7.74
CA VAL A 112 13.71 -13.65 7.34
C VAL A 112 14.36 -14.95 6.88
N THR A 113 15.44 -14.85 6.11
CA THR A 113 16.21 -16.05 5.79
C THR A 113 16.89 -16.62 7.04
N ASP A 114 16.86 -17.95 7.14
CA ASP A 114 17.41 -18.71 8.27
C ASP A 114 18.94 -18.66 8.36
N ASP A 115 19.59 -18.53 7.21
CA ASP A 115 21.04 -18.42 7.04
C ASP A 115 21.55 -16.97 7.03
N GLY A 116 20.65 -15.98 7.13
CA GLY A 116 20.98 -14.56 7.07
C GLY A 116 21.38 -14.04 5.69
N ALA A 117 21.33 -14.88 4.65
CA ALA A 117 21.65 -14.51 3.28
C ALA A 117 20.50 -13.72 2.64
N THR A 118 20.81 -12.75 1.79
CA THR A 118 19.78 -12.15 0.93
C THR A 118 19.68 -12.95 -0.36
N ARG A 119 18.46 -13.33 -0.77
CA ARG A 119 18.20 -14.16 -1.95
C ARG A 119 17.42 -13.35 -2.97
N ILE A 120 17.94 -13.26 -4.19
CA ILE A 120 17.28 -12.65 -5.34
C ILE A 120 16.97 -13.75 -6.35
N TYR A 121 15.68 -14.00 -6.54
CA TYR A 121 15.19 -14.99 -7.50
C TYR A 121 15.07 -14.31 -8.86
N VAL A 122 15.77 -14.84 -9.86
CA VAL A 122 15.85 -14.26 -11.20
C VAL A 122 15.49 -15.28 -12.26
N SER A 123 14.87 -14.77 -13.31
CA SER A 123 14.42 -15.51 -14.49
C SER A 123 15.09 -14.85 -15.70
N LEU A 124 16.12 -15.49 -16.22
CA LEU A 124 17.00 -14.94 -17.25
C LEU A 124 16.63 -15.45 -18.64
N ASP A 125 16.43 -14.50 -19.56
CA ASP A 125 16.27 -14.78 -20.98
C ASP A 125 17.63 -14.88 -21.70
N LYS A 126 17.61 -15.35 -22.96
CA LYS A 126 18.82 -15.53 -23.81
C LYS A 126 19.73 -14.30 -23.92
N ASP A 127 19.20 -13.10 -23.75
CA ASP A 127 19.94 -11.85 -23.84
C ASP A 127 20.17 -11.18 -22.47
N MET A 128 19.92 -11.90 -21.37
CA MET A 128 20.19 -11.49 -19.99
C MET A 128 21.28 -12.31 -19.31
N LEU A 129 22.04 -13.11 -20.07
CA LEU A 129 22.99 -14.07 -19.51
C LEU A 129 24.25 -13.46 -18.89
N GLU A 130 24.40 -12.13 -18.92
CA GLU A 130 25.52 -11.41 -18.32
C GLU A 130 25.04 -10.33 -17.34
N PRO A 131 24.31 -10.69 -16.26
CA PRO A 131 23.87 -9.69 -15.31
C PRO A 131 25.04 -9.16 -14.50
N GLN A 132 24.87 -7.92 -14.07
CA GLN A 132 25.75 -7.22 -13.15
C GLN A 132 24.98 -6.96 -11.87
N VAL A 133 25.54 -7.41 -10.74
CA VAL A 133 25.01 -7.10 -9.41
C VAL A 133 25.83 -6.04 -8.70
N SER A 134 25.16 -5.11 -8.03
CA SER A 134 25.83 -4.08 -7.24
C SER A 134 25.30 -3.98 -5.82
N PHE A 135 26.19 -3.85 -4.85
CA PHE A 135 25.88 -3.73 -3.43
C PHE A 135 27.04 -3.03 -2.70
N GLY A 136 26.90 -2.75 -1.41
CA GLY A 136 27.98 -2.31 -0.54
C GLY A 136 28.08 -3.19 0.71
N GLN A 137 29.12 -2.96 1.50
CA GLN A 137 29.37 -3.70 2.74
C GLN A 137 29.86 -2.79 3.87
N SER A 138 29.62 -3.21 5.12
CA SER A 138 30.03 -2.45 6.31
C SER A 138 31.46 -2.70 6.76
N GLU A 139 31.97 -3.93 6.57
CA GLU A 139 33.28 -4.39 7.05
C GLU A 139 34.09 -5.06 5.93
N ASP A 140 35.40 -5.21 6.14
CA ASP A 140 36.34 -5.73 5.15
C ASP A 140 36.25 -7.24 4.90
N HIS A 141 35.47 -7.97 5.71
CA HIS A 141 35.38 -9.44 5.63
C HIS A 141 34.68 -9.96 4.36
N GLY A 142 34.11 -9.07 3.55
CA GLY A 142 33.59 -9.42 2.23
C GLY A 142 32.17 -9.99 2.24
N VAL A 143 31.58 -10.07 1.05
CA VAL A 143 30.32 -10.77 0.79
C VAL A 143 30.60 -11.81 -0.29
N LYS A 144 30.27 -13.07 -0.03
CA LYS A 144 30.27 -14.11 -1.05
C LYS A 144 28.98 -14.03 -1.86
N VAL A 145 29.08 -14.06 -3.17
CA VAL A 145 27.94 -14.09 -4.08
C VAL A 145 27.90 -15.46 -4.73
N ASP A 146 26.91 -16.26 -4.34
CA ASP A 146 26.56 -17.51 -5.00
C ASP A 146 25.53 -17.21 -6.08
N TRP A 147 25.86 -17.52 -7.33
CA TRP A 147 25.04 -17.20 -8.51
C TRP A 147 23.93 -18.21 -8.77
N GLY A 148 23.89 -19.31 -8.02
CA GLY A 148 22.82 -20.32 -8.11
C GLY A 148 22.90 -21.24 -9.32
N ASP A 149 23.97 -21.21 -10.11
CA ASP A 149 24.21 -22.08 -11.26
C ASP A 149 25.22 -23.21 -11.00
N GLY A 150 25.69 -23.33 -9.76
CA GLY A 150 26.70 -24.31 -9.33
C GLY A 150 28.14 -23.90 -9.60
N SER A 151 28.39 -22.67 -10.07
CA SER A 151 29.73 -22.09 -10.09
C SER A 151 30.26 -21.84 -8.66
N GLU A 152 31.59 -21.73 -8.54
CA GLU A 152 32.22 -21.35 -7.27
C GLU A 152 31.80 -19.92 -6.88
N PRO A 153 31.36 -19.68 -5.63
CA PRO A 153 30.95 -18.35 -5.19
C PRO A 153 32.06 -17.30 -5.34
N GLU A 154 31.70 -16.12 -5.85
CA GLU A 154 32.63 -15.01 -6.00
C GLU A 154 32.71 -14.21 -4.69
N THR A 155 33.92 -13.93 -4.21
CA THR A 155 34.11 -13.09 -3.01
C THR A 155 34.31 -11.65 -3.45
N ALA A 156 33.46 -10.76 -2.95
CA ALA A 156 33.55 -9.33 -3.18
C ALA A 156 33.96 -8.63 -1.89
N GLU A 157 35.05 -7.87 -1.95
CA GLU A 157 35.56 -7.09 -0.82
C GLU A 157 35.76 -5.63 -1.25
N GLY A 158 35.41 -4.71 -0.36
CA GLY A 158 35.55 -3.26 -0.52
C GLY A 158 35.47 -2.55 0.83
N TRP A 159 35.98 -1.34 0.92
CA TRP A 159 36.00 -0.57 2.17
C TRP A 159 34.80 0.37 2.29
N ASN A 160 34.30 0.62 3.51
CA ASN A 160 33.40 1.73 3.88
C ASN A 160 32.23 1.99 2.91
N TYR A 161 31.32 1.03 2.73
CA TYR A 161 30.11 1.18 1.89
C TYR A 161 30.39 1.52 0.41
N THR A 162 31.62 1.34 -0.06
CA THR A 162 31.91 1.51 -1.48
C THR A 162 31.05 0.55 -2.30
N LYS A 163 30.50 1.05 -3.41
CA LYS A 163 29.72 0.24 -4.34
C LYS A 163 30.64 -0.80 -4.96
N ILE A 164 30.43 -2.05 -4.61
CA ILE A 164 31.05 -3.21 -5.24
C ILE A 164 30.14 -3.65 -6.38
N THR A 165 30.74 -4.07 -7.49
CA THR A 165 29.99 -4.44 -8.69
C THR A 165 30.61 -5.69 -9.29
N LEU A 166 29.84 -6.77 -9.39
CA LEU A 166 30.25 -8.04 -9.97
C LEU A 166 29.44 -8.31 -11.24
N THR A 167 30.08 -8.92 -12.22
CA THR A 167 29.44 -9.36 -13.45
C THR A 167 29.65 -10.85 -13.60
N HIS A 168 28.57 -11.58 -13.83
CA HIS A 168 28.60 -13.03 -13.98
C HIS A 168 28.05 -13.44 -15.34
N ARG A 169 28.52 -14.58 -15.89
CA ARG A 169 28.06 -15.09 -17.19
C ARG A 169 27.41 -16.45 -17.02
N TYR A 170 26.08 -16.49 -17.11
CA TYR A 170 25.29 -17.71 -17.17
C TYR A 170 25.46 -18.42 -18.53
N ARG A 171 25.47 -19.75 -18.51
CA ARG A 171 25.62 -20.56 -19.73
C ARG A 171 24.34 -20.68 -20.55
N GLU A 172 23.20 -20.69 -19.87
CA GLU A 172 21.89 -20.89 -20.47
C GLU A 172 20.82 -20.02 -19.79
N PRO A 173 19.70 -19.73 -20.47
CA PRO A 173 18.53 -19.12 -19.85
C PRO A 173 17.94 -20.04 -18.78
N GLY A 174 17.34 -19.47 -17.74
CA GLY A 174 16.78 -20.27 -16.67
C GLY A 174 16.34 -19.46 -15.45
N GLU A 175 15.88 -20.19 -14.45
CA GLU A 175 15.56 -19.66 -13.13
C GLU A 175 16.74 -19.90 -12.19
N TYR A 176 17.20 -18.85 -11.51
CA TYR A 176 18.35 -18.88 -10.62
C TYR A 176 18.03 -18.15 -9.31
N VAL A 177 18.73 -18.52 -8.25
CA VAL A 177 18.66 -17.84 -6.95
C VAL A 177 20.05 -17.31 -6.63
N ILE A 178 20.22 -16.00 -6.73
CA ILE A 178 21.48 -15.33 -6.38
C ILE A 178 21.46 -15.07 -4.88
N ARG A 179 22.48 -15.54 -4.16
CA ARG A 179 22.58 -15.43 -2.70
C ARG A 179 23.75 -14.54 -2.33
N PHE A 180 23.47 -13.50 -1.55
CA PHE A 180 24.46 -12.63 -0.92
C PHE A 180 24.73 -13.14 0.48
N LEU A 181 25.95 -13.66 0.69
CA LEU A 181 26.40 -14.37 1.88
C LEU A 181 27.45 -13.51 2.61
N PRO A 182 27.04 -12.59 3.50
CA PRO A 182 27.97 -11.85 4.34
C PRO A 182 28.85 -12.79 5.17
N GLN A 183 30.12 -12.41 5.38
CA GLN A 183 31.08 -13.21 6.15
C GLN A 183 31.30 -12.61 7.55
N GLY A 184 31.27 -13.45 8.60
CA GLY A 184 31.46 -13.01 9.98
C GLY A 184 30.34 -12.05 10.44
N GLU A 185 30.73 -10.89 10.95
CA GLU A 185 29.80 -9.82 11.37
C GLU A 185 29.52 -8.78 10.25
N ASN A 186 29.99 -9.05 9.02
CA ASN A 186 29.79 -8.10 7.92
C ASN A 186 28.32 -7.95 7.57
N GLN A 187 27.90 -6.72 7.28
CA GLN A 187 26.54 -6.40 6.89
C GLN A 187 26.47 -5.89 5.46
N VAL A 188 25.38 -6.20 4.76
CA VAL A 188 25.17 -5.84 3.36
C VAL A 188 24.32 -4.57 3.27
N CYS A 189 24.70 -3.68 2.36
CA CYS A 189 23.91 -2.51 1.99
C CYS A 189 23.48 -2.59 0.53
N PHE A 190 22.21 -2.33 0.27
CA PHE A 190 21.67 -2.18 -1.07
C PHE A 190 21.33 -0.72 -1.28
N PHE A 191 21.66 -0.19 -2.45
CA PHE A 191 21.42 1.22 -2.74
C PHE A 191 20.81 1.37 -4.14
N GLY A 192 20.20 2.52 -4.44
CA GLY A 192 19.60 2.82 -5.74
C GLY A 192 19.73 4.29 -6.14
N ASN A 193 19.28 4.62 -7.34
CA ASN A 193 19.20 6.00 -7.82
C ASN A 193 17.95 6.16 -8.67
N TYR A 194 17.05 7.05 -8.29
CA TYR A 194 15.79 7.26 -9.00
C TYR A 194 15.96 7.47 -10.52
N ASN A 195 16.94 8.28 -10.95
CA ASN A 195 17.14 8.59 -12.37
C ASN A 195 17.75 7.44 -13.18
N ALA A 196 18.40 6.48 -12.50
CA ALA A 196 19.05 5.33 -13.13
C ALA A 196 18.32 4.00 -12.84
N GLY A 197 17.27 4.03 -12.02
CA GLY A 197 16.65 2.86 -11.40
C GLY A 197 17.54 2.23 -10.32
N SER A 198 17.13 1.04 -9.88
CA SER A 198 18.01 0.20 -9.07
C SER A 198 19.27 -0.18 -9.86
N TYR A 199 20.44 -0.04 -9.23
CA TYR A 199 21.69 -0.57 -9.78
C TYR A 199 22.06 -1.96 -9.25
N ILE A 200 21.18 -2.56 -8.45
CA ILE A 200 21.43 -3.87 -7.86
C ILE A 200 21.47 -4.95 -8.92
N PHE A 201 20.69 -4.84 -10.00
CA PHE A 201 20.61 -5.89 -11.01
C PHE A 201 20.51 -5.28 -12.41
N THR A 202 21.65 -5.14 -13.10
CA THR A 202 21.75 -4.45 -14.38
C THR A 202 22.56 -5.27 -15.39
N ALA A 203 22.97 -4.66 -16.50
CA ALA A 203 23.89 -5.25 -17.46
C ALA A 203 25.18 -4.45 -17.65
N GLY A 204 25.43 -3.48 -16.76
CA GLY A 204 26.54 -2.53 -16.89
C GLY A 204 26.51 -1.72 -18.19
N LYS A 205 25.33 -1.54 -18.81
CA LYS A 205 25.19 -0.77 -20.05
C LYS A 205 25.05 0.71 -19.75
N SER A 206 25.46 1.55 -20.71
CA SER A 206 25.30 3.00 -20.63
C SER A 206 23.85 3.45 -20.84
N SER A 207 23.02 2.64 -21.51
CA SER A 207 21.61 2.93 -21.77
C SER A 207 20.72 2.48 -20.62
N VAL A 208 19.94 3.40 -20.05
CA VAL A 208 18.91 3.10 -19.04
C VAL A 208 17.92 2.05 -19.57
N ARG A 209 17.49 2.18 -20.83
CA ARG A 209 16.51 1.26 -21.44
C ARG A 209 17.03 -0.18 -21.51
N GLU A 210 18.33 -0.36 -21.71
CA GLU A 210 18.93 -1.70 -21.74
C GLU A 210 19.01 -2.29 -20.33
N ASN A 211 19.40 -1.50 -19.33
CA ASN A 211 19.44 -1.95 -17.93
C ASN A 211 18.04 -2.27 -17.37
N MET A 212 17.00 -1.53 -17.77
CA MET A 212 15.61 -1.78 -17.35
C MET A 212 15.13 -3.20 -17.67
N LYS A 213 15.65 -3.81 -18.74
CA LYS A 213 15.32 -5.20 -19.10
C LYS A 213 15.79 -6.18 -18.01
N TYR A 214 16.91 -5.91 -17.36
CA TYR A 214 17.48 -6.77 -16.32
C TYR A 214 16.72 -6.65 -15.00
N LEU A 215 16.21 -5.46 -14.66
CA LEU A 215 15.28 -5.30 -13.53
C LEU A 215 14.04 -6.19 -13.68
N SER A 216 13.62 -6.47 -14.92
CA SER A 216 12.54 -7.40 -15.22
C SER A 216 12.93 -8.87 -15.11
N ALA A 217 14.18 -9.22 -14.80
CA ALA A 217 14.57 -10.59 -14.49
C ALA A 217 14.18 -10.99 -13.07
N VAL A 218 14.15 -10.03 -12.14
CA VAL A 218 13.86 -10.30 -10.73
C VAL A 218 12.38 -10.68 -10.55
N ARG A 219 12.13 -11.77 -9.82
CA ARG A 219 10.79 -12.32 -9.53
C ARG A 219 10.42 -12.22 -8.05
N LYS A 220 11.41 -12.41 -7.17
CA LYS A 220 11.21 -12.44 -5.73
C LYS A 220 12.48 -12.02 -5.01
N ILE A 221 12.33 -11.37 -3.87
CA ILE A 221 13.45 -11.06 -2.98
C ILE A 221 13.10 -11.50 -1.56
N GLU A 222 14.04 -12.22 -0.95
CA GLU A 222 14.03 -12.57 0.46
C GLU A 222 15.25 -11.91 1.10
N THR A 223 15.02 -10.90 1.93
CA THR A 223 16.11 -10.20 2.62
C THR A 223 16.68 -11.02 3.77
N GLY A 224 18.01 -10.98 3.90
CA GLY A 224 18.70 -11.59 5.02
C GLY A 224 18.73 -10.76 6.30
N SER A 225 18.98 -11.41 7.42
CA SER A 225 19.12 -10.76 8.74
C SER A 225 20.35 -9.83 8.84
N GLN A 226 21.35 -10.02 7.97
CA GLN A 226 22.58 -9.23 7.92
C GLN A 226 22.49 -8.03 6.95
N ILE A 227 21.30 -7.64 6.51
CA ILE A 227 21.15 -6.35 5.82
C ILE A 227 21.28 -5.24 6.85
N ARG A 228 22.16 -4.28 6.57
CA ARG A 228 22.27 -3.04 7.36
C ARG A 228 21.37 -1.94 6.81
N GLU A 229 21.36 -1.77 5.50
CA GLU A 229 20.70 -0.64 4.86
C GLU A 229 20.03 -1.05 3.54
N LEU A 230 18.79 -0.61 3.38
CA LEU A 230 18.09 -0.56 2.10
C LEU A 230 17.98 0.92 1.72
N GLY A 231 18.97 1.42 1.01
CA GLY A 231 19.06 2.82 0.62
C GLY A 231 18.00 3.22 -0.41
N ASP A 232 17.95 4.52 -0.69
CA ASP A 232 16.97 5.11 -1.59
C ASP A 232 16.89 4.37 -2.93
N TYR A 233 15.68 4.00 -3.36
CA TYR A 233 15.37 3.38 -4.66
C TYR A 233 16.08 2.06 -4.94
N CYS A 234 16.54 1.34 -3.91
CA CYS A 234 17.40 0.18 -4.12
C CYS A 234 16.72 -0.98 -4.86
N PHE A 235 15.41 -1.21 -4.73
CA PHE A 235 14.64 -2.17 -5.54
C PHE A 235 13.63 -1.49 -6.46
N CYS A 236 13.83 -0.21 -6.76
CA CYS A 236 12.93 0.54 -7.63
C CYS A 236 12.85 -0.07 -9.03
N SER A 237 11.64 -0.11 -9.59
CA SER A 237 11.32 -0.52 -10.95
C SER A 237 11.65 -1.99 -11.25
N PHE A 238 11.66 -2.86 -10.25
CA PHE A 238 11.71 -4.31 -10.47
C PHE A 238 10.35 -4.79 -11.00
N PHE A 239 10.07 -4.49 -12.27
CA PHE A 239 8.72 -4.52 -12.86
C PHE A 239 8.04 -5.88 -12.84
N ARG A 240 8.79 -6.98 -12.68
CA ARG A 240 8.28 -8.35 -12.63
C ARG A 240 8.49 -9.03 -11.27
N MET A 241 8.94 -8.29 -10.27
CA MET A 241 9.01 -8.80 -8.90
C MET A 241 7.58 -8.88 -8.35
N GLU A 242 7.18 -10.07 -7.94
CA GLU A 242 5.84 -10.33 -7.41
C GLU A 242 5.80 -10.30 -5.89
N ASN A 243 6.92 -10.67 -5.24
CA ASN A 243 6.98 -10.79 -3.79
C ASN A 243 8.31 -10.24 -3.27
N ILE A 244 8.24 -9.47 -2.20
CA ILE A 244 9.42 -9.13 -1.39
C ILE A 244 9.06 -9.21 0.08
N THR A 245 9.90 -9.89 0.85
CA THR A 245 9.87 -9.77 2.31
C THR A 245 11.00 -8.84 2.71
N MET A 246 10.66 -7.77 3.43
CA MET A 246 11.61 -6.79 3.92
C MET A 246 12.23 -7.30 5.22
N GLY A 247 13.53 -7.12 5.34
CA GLY A 247 14.30 -7.61 6.48
C GLY A 247 14.42 -6.55 7.54
N ASN A 248 15.01 -6.90 8.67
CA ASN A 248 15.24 -5.99 9.80
C ASN A 248 16.34 -4.94 9.53
N ALA A 249 16.60 -4.59 8.27
CA ALA A 249 17.58 -3.59 7.85
C ALA A 249 17.45 -2.32 8.69
N VAL A 250 18.53 -1.84 9.30
CA VAL A 250 18.51 -0.71 10.25
C VAL A 250 17.86 0.53 9.60
N GLY A 251 18.25 0.87 8.37
CA GLY A 251 17.71 1.99 7.60
C GLY A 251 16.90 1.56 6.38
N TRP A 252 15.74 2.19 6.18
CA TRP A 252 14.99 2.19 4.93
C TRP A 252 15.02 3.58 4.31
N GLY A 253 15.49 3.67 3.07
CA GLY A 253 15.47 4.85 2.25
C GLY A 253 14.11 5.07 1.59
N ASN A 254 14.01 6.15 0.82
CA ASN A 254 12.84 6.50 0.04
C ASN A 254 12.70 5.61 -1.19
N GLY A 255 11.47 5.27 -1.57
CA GLY A 255 11.20 4.58 -2.83
C GLY A 255 11.83 3.19 -2.97
N VAL A 256 12.11 2.49 -1.87
CA VAL A 256 12.82 1.21 -1.86
C VAL A 256 12.19 0.19 -2.80
N VAL A 257 10.85 0.09 -2.84
CA VAL A 257 10.10 -0.79 -3.76
C VAL A 257 9.19 0.00 -4.72
N LYS A 258 9.55 1.25 -5.02
CA LYS A 258 8.81 2.10 -5.97
C LYS A 258 8.72 1.46 -7.36
N GLU A 259 7.58 1.62 -8.03
CA GLU A 259 7.31 1.19 -9.41
C GLU A 259 7.54 -0.31 -9.66
N CYS A 260 7.39 -1.14 -8.62
CA CYS A 260 7.37 -2.58 -8.75
C CYS A 260 5.98 -3.02 -9.25
N CYS A 261 5.71 -2.82 -10.53
CA CYS A 261 4.37 -2.92 -11.11
C CYS A 261 3.71 -4.31 -11.05
N SER A 262 4.46 -5.37 -10.78
CA SER A 262 3.92 -6.73 -10.59
C SER A 262 3.86 -7.15 -9.11
N LEU A 263 4.20 -6.25 -8.19
CA LEU A 263 4.26 -6.56 -6.76
C LEU A 263 2.88 -6.87 -6.22
N LYS A 264 2.70 -8.08 -5.71
CA LYS A 264 1.46 -8.59 -5.10
C LYS A 264 1.58 -8.71 -3.59
N PHE A 265 2.78 -9.01 -3.09
CA PHE A 265 3.04 -9.12 -1.66
C PHE A 265 4.26 -8.32 -1.22
N LEU A 266 4.06 -7.47 -0.21
CA LEU A 266 5.09 -6.69 0.46
C LEU A 266 5.08 -7.01 1.95
N GLY A 267 6.02 -7.86 2.39
CA GLY A 267 6.19 -8.21 3.79
C GLY A 267 6.94 -7.11 4.53
N LEU A 268 6.28 -6.44 5.48
CA LEU A 268 6.89 -5.41 6.32
C LEU A 268 7.17 -5.99 7.73
N PRO A 269 8.43 -6.00 8.19
CA PRO A 269 8.80 -6.47 9.53
C PRO A 269 8.40 -5.46 10.60
N GLU A 270 8.29 -5.96 11.84
CA GLU A 270 8.09 -5.12 13.01
C GLU A 270 9.29 -4.24 13.35
N GLY A 271 9.07 -3.26 14.23
CA GLY A 271 10.14 -2.44 14.81
C GLY A 271 10.51 -1.22 13.97
N LYS A 272 9.71 -0.89 12.96
CA LYS A 272 9.84 0.36 12.18
C LYS A 272 8.89 1.41 12.71
N GLU A 273 9.44 2.57 13.05
CA GLU A 273 8.67 3.72 13.51
C GLU A 273 7.95 4.43 12.34
N MET A 274 8.47 4.31 11.11
CA MET A 274 7.92 5.01 9.96
C MET A 274 8.09 4.27 8.62
N LEU A 275 7.18 4.56 7.69
CA LEU A 275 7.32 4.23 6.27
C LEU A 275 7.91 5.44 5.51
N PRO A 276 9.09 5.31 4.87
CA PRO A 276 9.75 6.40 4.12
C PRO A 276 8.95 6.90 2.92
N ALA A 277 9.31 8.08 2.40
CA ALA A 277 8.59 8.66 1.27
C ALA A 277 8.70 7.77 0.02
N TYR A 278 7.64 7.75 -0.80
CA TYR A 278 7.57 6.98 -2.04
C TYR A 278 7.73 5.45 -1.90
N PHE A 279 7.76 4.90 -0.68
CA PHE A 279 8.25 3.55 -0.39
C PHE A 279 7.77 2.47 -1.37
N CYS A 280 6.47 2.44 -1.67
CA CYS A 280 5.83 1.55 -2.64
C CYS A 280 4.95 2.30 -3.66
N ASP A 281 5.28 3.55 -3.99
CA ASP A 281 4.61 4.34 -5.03
C ASP A 281 4.59 3.58 -6.36
N GLY A 282 3.45 3.51 -7.04
CA GLY A 282 3.31 2.91 -8.36
C GLY A 282 3.31 1.38 -8.37
N CYS A 283 3.12 0.73 -7.21
CA CYS A 283 2.88 -0.71 -7.15
C CYS A 283 1.44 -1.04 -7.57
N VAL A 284 1.19 -1.02 -8.88
CA VAL A 284 -0.15 -1.10 -9.48
C VAL A 284 -0.83 -2.48 -9.44
N GLN A 285 -0.19 -3.49 -8.84
CA GLN A 285 -0.78 -4.81 -8.59
C GLN A 285 -0.90 -5.16 -7.10
N LEU A 286 -0.51 -4.23 -6.21
CA LEU A 286 -0.67 -4.44 -4.77
C LEU A 286 -2.14 -4.25 -4.43
N GLU A 287 -2.79 -5.29 -3.91
CA GLU A 287 -4.23 -5.27 -3.57
C GLU A 287 -4.46 -5.01 -2.07
N HIS A 288 -3.55 -5.51 -1.23
CA HIS A 288 -3.64 -5.42 0.22
C HIS A 288 -2.29 -5.06 0.82
N ILE A 289 -2.30 -4.23 1.87
CA ILE A 289 -1.12 -3.99 2.70
C ILE A 289 -1.50 -3.96 4.17
N SER A 290 -0.68 -4.60 4.99
CA SER A 290 -0.80 -4.57 6.44
C SER A 290 0.42 -3.86 7.03
N VAL A 291 0.21 -2.65 7.52
CA VAL A 291 1.27 -1.81 8.07
C VAL A 291 1.60 -2.29 9.51
N PRO A 292 2.89 -2.54 9.85
CA PRO A 292 3.28 -3.07 11.16
C PRO A 292 2.89 -2.16 12.32
N HIS A 293 2.57 -2.74 13.48
CA HIS A 293 1.97 -1.99 14.60
C HIS A 293 2.87 -0.88 15.16
N THR A 294 4.19 -1.00 15.03
CA THR A 294 5.15 0.01 15.52
C THR A 294 5.18 1.29 14.69
N VAL A 295 4.56 1.30 13.50
CA VAL A 295 4.58 2.47 12.61
C VAL A 295 3.69 3.57 13.18
N THR A 296 4.29 4.73 13.42
CA THR A 296 3.58 5.94 13.88
C THR A 296 3.46 7.00 12.78
N ARG A 297 4.32 6.93 11.74
CA ARG A 297 4.35 7.93 10.66
C ARG A 297 4.42 7.29 9.28
N ILE A 298 3.60 7.77 8.35
CA ILE A 298 3.59 7.36 6.94
C ILE A 298 3.94 8.59 6.12
N LEU A 299 5.10 8.60 5.48
CA LEU A 299 5.60 9.79 4.78
C LEU A 299 4.96 9.97 3.39
N ASP A 300 5.31 11.07 2.73
CA ASP A 300 4.68 11.50 1.47
C ASP A 300 4.76 10.40 0.38
N TYR A 301 3.68 10.26 -0.39
CA TYR A 301 3.58 9.38 -1.57
C TYR A 301 3.80 7.87 -1.32
N VAL A 302 3.78 7.37 -0.07
CA VAL A 302 4.10 5.96 0.22
C VAL A 302 3.34 4.95 -0.66
N PHE A 303 2.04 5.14 -0.86
CA PHE A 303 1.17 4.28 -1.68
C PHE A 303 0.60 5.03 -2.91
N ASP A 304 1.21 6.15 -3.34
CA ASP A 304 0.73 6.89 -4.52
C ASP A 304 0.64 5.94 -5.73
N LYS A 305 -0.41 6.07 -6.54
CA LYS A 305 -0.66 5.25 -7.74
C LYS A 305 -0.68 3.74 -7.52
N CYS A 306 -0.89 3.25 -6.30
CA CYS A 306 -1.25 1.84 -6.07
C CYS A 306 -2.71 1.61 -6.51
N THR A 307 -2.95 1.61 -7.82
CA THR A 307 -4.31 1.73 -8.40
C THR A 307 -5.25 0.57 -8.07
N THR A 308 -4.70 -0.60 -7.71
CA THR A 308 -5.45 -1.81 -7.33
C THR A 308 -5.58 -1.99 -5.82
N LEU A 309 -4.98 -1.10 -5.02
CA LEU A 309 -4.99 -1.21 -3.57
C LEU A 309 -6.43 -1.05 -3.08
N GLN A 310 -6.96 -2.10 -2.47
CA GLN A 310 -8.32 -2.19 -1.96
C GLN A 310 -8.35 -1.95 -0.46
N GLU A 311 -7.37 -2.48 0.26
CA GLU A 311 -7.37 -2.49 1.72
C GLU A 311 -5.99 -2.14 2.28
N VAL A 312 -6.00 -1.22 3.25
CA VAL A 312 -4.81 -0.75 3.96
C VAL A 312 -5.10 -0.85 5.45
N THR A 313 -4.49 -1.82 6.12
CA THR A 313 -4.59 -1.93 7.57
C THR A 313 -3.55 -1.01 8.22
N LEU A 314 -3.98 0.13 8.76
CA LEU A 314 -3.12 1.08 9.48
C LEU A 314 -3.20 0.89 11.00
N PRO A 315 -2.10 0.86 11.76
CA PRO A 315 -2.17 0.72 13.21
C PRO A 315 -2.73 1.95 13.90
N ASP A 316 -3.42 1.74 15.03
CA ASP A 316 -4.07 2.81 15.81
C ASP A 316 -3.07 3.89 16.27
N GLY A 317 -1.77 3.54 16.37
CA GLY A 317 -0.69 4.43 16.76
C GLY A 317 -0.17 5.37 15.66
N VAL A 318 -0.68 5.30 14.43
CA VAL A 318 -0.32 6.26 13.38
C VAL A 318 -0.83 7.65 13.75
N THR A 319 0.08 8.61 13.90
CA THR A 319 -0.21 10.01 14.24
C THR A 319 -0.17 10.95 13.04
N ASP A 320 0.61 10.60 12.01
CA ASP A 320 0.85 11.46 10.84
C ASP A 320 0.78 10.64 9.53
N ILE A 321 -0.09 11.06 8.62
CA ILE A 321 -0.15 10.62 7.22
C ILE A 321 0.34 11.78 6.35
N GLY A 322 1.35 11.52 5.52
CA GLY A 322 1.97 12.49 4.62
C GLY A 322 1.09 12.93 3.46
N ARG A 323 1.66 13.75 2.58
CA ARG A 323 0.99 14.24 1.37
C ARG A 323 0.85 13.12 0.35
N HIS A 324 -0.27 13.09 -0.36
CA HIS A 324 -0.49 12.19 -1.49
C HIS A 324 -0.28 10.68 -1.18
N VAL A 325 -0.37 10.27 0.09
CA VAL A 325 -0.06 8.90 0.51
C VAL A 325 -0.86 7.86 -0.24
N PHE A 326 -2.16 8.08 -0.45
CA PHE A 326 -3.05 7.21 -1.22
C PHE A 326 -3.55 7.91 -2.50
N GLU A 327 -2.80 8.87 -3.03
CA GLU A 327 -3.20 9.52 -4.28
C GLU A 327 -3.37 8.46 -5.39
N SER A 328 -4.46 8.55 -6.16
CA SER A 328 -4.81 7.62 -7.23
C SER A 328 -4.94 6.15 -6.82
N CYS A 329 -5.08 5.83 -5.53
CA CYS A 329 -5.50 4.50 -5.06
C CYS A 329 -6.97 4.27 -5.39
N CYS A 330 -7.23 3.88 -6.64
CA CYS A 330 -8.57 3.91 -7.23
C CYS A 330 -9.54 2.89 -6.63
N CYS A 331 -9.05 1.83 -5.96
CA CYS A 331 -9.85 0.72 -5.47
C CYS A 331 -10.10 0.72 -3.95
N ILE A 332 -9.55 1.68 -3.19
CA ILE A 332 -9.86 1.82 -1.76
C ILE A 332 -11.33 2.22 -1.63
N THR A 333 -12.09 1.47 -0.83
CA THR A 333 -13.54 1.69 -0.64
C THR A 333 -13.88 2.40 0.67
N GLU A 334 -13.06 2.24 1.70
CA GLU A 334 -13.26 2.89 2.99
C GLU A 334 -11.94 3.44 3.54
N MET A 335 -12.01 4.64 4.13
CA MET A 335 -10.96 5.19 4.98
C MET A 335 -11.37 5.01 6.44
N ILE A 336 -10.71 4.09 7.15
CA ILE A 336 -10.84 3.93 8.59
C ILE A 336 -9.66 4.64 9.27
N PRO A 337 -9.90 5.74 10.01
CA PRO A 337 -8.80 6.48 10.61
C PRO A 337 -8.15 5.71 11.78
N PRO A 338 -6.82 5.76 11.92
CA PRO A 338 -6.15 5.41 13.17
C PRO A 338 -6.65 6.28 14.33
N LYS A 339 -6.78 5.69 15.53
CA LYS A 339 -7.27 6.42 16.73
C LYS A 339 -6.38 7.62 17.10
N GLU A 340 -5.07 7.48 16.94
CA GLU A 340 -4.11 8.52 17.31
C GLU A 340 -3.76 9.48 16.16
N LEU A 341 -4.44 9.36 15.01
CA LEU A 341 -4.17 10.23 13.86
C LEU A 341 -4.50 11.69 14.17
N ARG A 342 -3.53 12.59 13.93
CA ARG A 342 -3.65 14.04 14.16
C ARG A 342 -3.36 14.87 12.91
N LYS A 343 -2.53 14.37 11.99
CA LYS A 343 -2.15 15.11 10.78
C LYS A 343 -2.36 14.27 9.53
N ILE A 344 -2.98 14.89 8.53
CA ILE A 344 -3.18 14.33 7.21
C ILE A 344 -2.65 15.34 6.19
N GLY A 345 -1.75 14.90 5.32
CA GLY A 345 -1.14 15.75 4.31
C GLY A 345 -2.08 16.02 3.13
N ASN A 346 -1.78 17.11 2.40
CA ASN A 346 -2.52 17.52 1.21
C ASN A 346 -2.65 16.36 0.21
N GLY A 347 -3.84 16.23 -0.37
CA GLY A 347 -4.13 15.22 -1.40
C GLY A 347 -4.01 13.77 -0.95
N ALA A 348 -3.99 13.47 0.36
CA ALA A 348 -3.73 12.11 0.85
C ALA A 348 -4.67 11.04 0.26
N PHE A 349 -5.92 11.38 -0.08
CA PHE A 349 -6.89 10.50 -0.75
C PHE A 349 -7.36 11.06 -2.10
N GLN A 350 -6.55 11.92 -2.72
CA GLN A 350 -6.89 12.51 -4.02
C GLN A 350 -7.02 11.40 -5.08
N GLY A 351 -8.14 11.36 -5.80
CA GLY A 351 -8.38 10.38 -6.85
C GLY A 351 -8.65 8.95 -6.35
N CYS A 352 -9.00 8.76 -5.07
CA CYS A 352 -9.56 7.51 -4.56
C CYS A 352 -10.99 7.30 -5.10
N ARG A 353 -11.10 6.90 -6.37
CA ARG A 353 -12.37 6.92 -7.13
C ARG A 353 -13.46 6.01 -6.56
N MET A 354 -13.09 4.91 -5.90
CA MET A 354 -14.02 3.96 -5.27
C MET A 354 -14.24 4.20 -3.78
N LEU A 355 -13.70 5.28 -3.18
CA LEU A 355 -13.89 5.58 -1.77
C LEU A 355 -15.35 5.98 -1.51
N GLU A 356 -16.12 5.09 -0.87
CA GLU A 356 -17.55 5.28 -0.59
C GLU A 356 -17.80 5.96 0.76
N LYS A 357 -16.92 5.69 1.73
CA LYS A 357 -17.03 6.17 3.12
C LYS A 357 -15.67 6.64 3.65
N ALA A 358 -15.68 7.80 4.29
CA ALA A 358 -14.51 8.35 4.97
C ALA A 358 -14.92 8.96 6.32
N VAL A 359 -14.14 8.68 7.36
CA VAL A 359 -14.29 9.29 8.68
C VAL A 359 -12.99 10.00 9.03
N LEU A 360 -13.07 11.31 9.32
CA LEU A 360 -11.93 12.04 9.86
C LEU A 360 -11.88 11.86 11.39
N PRO A 361 -10.71 11.55 11.97
CA PRO A 361 -10.60 11.33 13.40
C PRO A 361 -10.75 12.63 14.19
N ASN A 362 -11.22 12.48 15.43
CA ASN A 362 -11.20 13.58 16.39
C ASN A 362 -9.75 14.03 16.64
N GLY A 363 -9.48 15.32 16.53
CA GLY A 363 -8.13 15.89 16.70
C GLY A 363 -7.42 16.25 15.39
N VAL A 364 -8.07 16.08 14.25
CA VAL A 364 -7.68 16.77 13.01
C VAL A 364 -8.32 18.16 13.01
N ASP A 365 -7.50 19.20 12.87
CA ASP A 365 -7.92 20.60 12.91
C ASP A 365 -8.31 21.14 11.52
N GLU A 366 -7.87 20.48 10.45
CA GLU A 366 -8.04 20.97 9.07
C GLU A 366 -8.43 19.86 8.11
N VAL A 367 -9.39 20.14 7.23
CA VAL A 367 -9.59 19.38 5.98
C VAL A 367 -8.69 20.01 4.92
N VAL A 368 -7.51 19.42 4.73
CA VAL A 368 -6.42 19.99 3.91
C VAL A 368 -6.71 20.02 2.39
N ASP A 369 -5.84 20.73 1.66
CA ASP A 369 -5.93 20.90 0.20
C ASP A 369 -6.14 19.56 -0.51
N SER A 370 -7.14 19.51 -1.39
CA SER A 370 -7.44 18.35 -2.26
C SER A 370 -7.62 17.01 -1.55
N LEU A 371 -7.85 16.98 -0.22
CA LEU A 371 -7.84 15.76 0.58
C LEU A 371 -8.64 14.60 -0.04
N PHE A 372 -9.86 14.88 -0.51
CA PHE A 372 -10.74 13.94 -1.18
C PHE A 372 -11.10 14.38 -2.62
N SER A 373 -10.27 15.23 -3.25
CA SER A 373 -10.52 15.66 -4.64
C SER A 373 -10.59 14.43 -5.56
N GLY A 374 -11.63 14.32 -6.37
CA GLY A 374 -11.84 13.20 -7.29
C GLY A 374 -12.30 11.90 -6.66
N CYS A 375 -12.77 11.90 -5.41
CA CYS A 375 -13.45 10.76 -4.79
C CYS A 375 -14.89 10.64 -5.32
N TYR A 376 -15.03 10.08 -6.52
CA TYR A 376 -16.31 10.11 -7.27
C TYR A 376 -17.47 9.39 -6.59
N THR A 377 -17.19 8.35 -5.80
CA THR A 377 -18.18 7.49 -5.16
C THR A 377 -18.48 7.86 -3.71
N LEU A 378 -17.73 8.79 -3.11
CA LEU A 378 -17.91 9.19 -1.72
C LEU A 378 -19.31 9.76 -1.52
N THR A 379 -20.12 9.10 -0.69
CA THR A 379 -21.52 9.48 -0.50
C THR A 379 -21.78 10.27 0.77
N GLU A 380 -20.92 10.09 1.78
CA GLU A 380 -21.02 10.78 3.05
C GLU A 380 -19.67 11.00 3.69
N ILE A 381 -19.56 12.09 4.45
CA ILE A 381 -18.40 12.36 5.29
C ILE A 381 -18.83 13.06 6.58
N VAL A 382 -18.16 12.70 7.67
CA VAL A 382 -18.27 13.37 8.97
C VAL A 382 -17.05 14.27 9.17
N ILE A 383 -17.31 15.56 9.35
CA ILE A 383 -16.31 16.59 9.65
C ILE A 383 -16.33 16.83 11.17
N PRO A 384 -15.28 16.42 11.89
CA PRO A 384 -15.30 16.39 13.35
C PRO A 384 -15.29 17.78 13.95
N LYS A 385 -15.71 17.87 15.21
CA LYS A 385 -15.86 19.14 15.94
C LYS A 385 -14.56 19.94 16.05
N SER A 386 -13.40 19.28 15.98
CA SER A 386 -12.08 19.92 16.02
C SER A 386 -11.75 20.73 14.76
N VAL A 387 -12.42 20.48 13.63
CA VAL A 387 -12.07 21.13 12.36
C VAL A 387 -12.42 22.61 12.40
N THR A 388 -11.41 23.46 12.22
CA THR A 388 -11.55 24.91 12.12
C THR A 388 -11.42 25.42 10.68
N THR A 389 -10.83 24.62 9.77
CA THR A 389 -10.56 25.04 8.38
C THR A 389 -10.90 23.93 7.39
N VAL A 390 -11.52 24.28 6.27
CA VAL A 390 -11.73 23.40 5.12
C VAL A 390 -11.14 24.05 3.87
N SER A 391 -10.08 23.43 3.36
CA SER A 391 -9.19 24.03 2.38
C SER A 391 -9.64 23.82 0.93
N ARG A 392 -8.91 24.44 -0.01
CA ARG A 392 -9.23 24.47 -1.43
C ARG A 392 -9.30 23.07 -2.03
N TYR A 393 -10.26 22.86 -2.92
CA TYR A 393 -10.48 21.60 -3.66
C TYR A 393 -10.63 20.34 -2.80
N SER A 394 -10.77 20.45 -1.47
CA SER A 394 -10.82 19.30 -0.56
C SER A 394 -11.89 18.27 -0.93
N PHE A 395 -13.00 18.71 -1.54
CA PHE A 395 -14.07 17.86 -2.05
C PHE A 395 -14.40 18.13 -3.52
N GLU A 396 -13.44 18.62 -4.30
CA GLU A 396 -13.62 18.83 -5.72
C GLU A 396 -14.02 17.52 -6.41
N ASN A 397 -15.02 17.58 -7.28
CA ASN A 397 -15.55 16.45 -8.04
C ASN A 397 -15.99 15.24 -7.19
N CYS A 398 -16.45 15.42 -5.95
CA CYS A 398 -17.15 14.36 -5.21
C CYS A 398 -18.60 14.17 -5.74
N GLN A 399 -18.74 13.53 -6.89
CA GLN A 399 -19.98 13.54 -7.69
C GLN A 399 -21.14 12.71 -7.11
N CYS A 400 -20.87 11.70 -6.28
CA CYS A 400 -21.90 10.92 -5.59
C CYS A 400 -22.21 11.40 -4.17
N MET A 401 -21.64 12.54 -3.76
CA MET A 401 -21.81 13.05 -2.41
C MET A 401 -23.26 13.44 -2.12
N LYS A 402 -23.81 12.84 -1.06
CA LYS A 402 -25.18 13.08 -0.61
C LYS A 402 -25.22 13.89 0.68
N ARG A 403 -24.24 13.69 1.58
CA ARG A 403 -24.33 14.20 2.95
C ARG A 403 -22.97 14.61 3.49
N TYR A 404 -22.86 15.86 3.89
CA TYR A 404 -21.80 16.32 4.78
C TYR A 404 -22.38 16.50 6.18
N TYR A 405 -21.74 15.93 7.18
CA TYR A 405 -22.05 16.18 8.58
C TYR A 405 -20.99 17.10 9.17
N PHE A 406 -21.33 18.36 9.41
CA PHE A 406 -20.45 19.31 10.08
C PHE A 406 -20.76 19.33 11.57
N LEU A 407 -19.86 18.79 12.39
CA LEU A 407 -19.98 18.80 13.85
C LEU A 407 -19.49 20.08 14.58
N PRO A 408 -18.69 20.99 13.97
CA PRO A 408 -18.31 22.24 14.62
C PRO A 408 -19.50 23.12 15.03
N ASP A 409 -19.41 23.77 16.20
CA ASP A 409 -20.44 24.70 16.70
C ASP A 409 -20.50 26.03 15.92
N SER A 410 -19.44 26.32 15.17
CA SER A 410 -19.31 27.49 14.30
C SER A 410 -18.75 27.05 12.95
N PRO A 411 -19.14 27.72 11.85
CA PRO A 411 -18.74 27.31 10.51
C PRO A 411 -17.21 27.37 10.36
N PRO A 412 -16.55 26.28 9.95
CA PRO A 412 -15.11 26.30 9.65
C PRO A 412 -14.77 27.35 8.60
N GLU A 413 -13.57 27.91 8.64
CA GLU A 413 -13.09 28.79 7.58
C GLU A 413 -13.00 28.01 6.26
N LEU A 414 -13.62 28.52 5.19
CA LEU A 414 -13.43 27.97 3.85
C LEU A 414 -12.37 28.79 3.13
N THR A 415 -11.26 28.16 2.73
CA THR A 415 -10.30 28.81 1.83
C THR A 415 -10.91 28.77 0.42
N THR A 416 -11.72 29.79 0.11
CA THR A 416 -12.81 29.92 -0.90
C THR A 416 -12.63 29.37 -2.33
N THR A 417 -11.49 28.79 -2.71
CA THR A 417 -11.25 28.26 -4.06
C THR A 417 -11.68 26.81 -4.19
N GLY A 418 -12.84 26.58 -4.81
CA GLY A 418 -13.23 25.26 -5.34
C GLY A 418 -13.43 24.14 -4.32
N THR A 419 -13.56 24.44 -3.02
CA THR A 419 -13.75 23.47 -1.93
C THR A 419 -14.77 22.39 -2.27
N PHE A 420 -15.96 22.79 -2.73
CA PHE A 420 -17.06 21.91 -3.16
C PHE A 420 -17.32 22.02 -4.67
N LEU A 421 -16.27 22.20 -5.49
CA LEU A 421 -16.46 22.30 -6.95
C LEU A 421 -17.07 21.00 -7.49
N GLY A 422 -18.19 21.09 -8.21
CA GLY A 422 -18.93 19.92 -8.69
C GLY A 422 -19.91 19.32 -7.67
N LEU A 423 -20.27 20.06 -6.60
CA LEU A 423 -21.25 19.63 -5.59
C LEU A 423 -22.58 19.18 -6.22
N PRO A 424 -23.07 17.96 -5.90
CA PRO A 424 -24.37 17.47 -6.38
C PRO A 424 -25.54 18.30 -5.86
N LYS A 425 -26.56 18.54 -6.71
CA LYS A 425 -27.72 19.39 -6.37
C LYS A 425 -28.58 18.84 -5.24
N ASP A 426 -28.58 17.53 -5.06
CA ASP A 426 -29.33 16.79 -4.04
C ASP A 426 -28.55 16.60 -2.74
N CYS A 427 -27.29 17.06 -2.69
CA CYS A 427 -26.47 17.00 -1.49
C CYS A 427 -27.06 17.85 -0.35
N LYS A 428 -26.78 17.45 0.90
CA LYS A 428 -27.18 18.16 2.11
C LYS A 428 -26.02 18.36 3.07
N PHE A 429 -25.96 19.55 3.67
CA PHE A 429 -25.03 19.90 4.73
C PHE A 429 -25.78 19.88 6.04
N TYR A 430 -25.58 18.83 6.83
CA TYR A 430 -26.14 18.71 8.16
C TYR A 430 -25.26 19.50 9.12
N VAL A 431 -25.86 20.42 9.87
CA VAL A 431 -25.19 21.27 10.87
C VAL A 431 -25.80 21.07 12.25
N PRO A 432 -25.11 21.41 13.35
CA PRO A 432 -25.63 21.14 14.69
C PRO A 432 -26.93 21.91 14.95
N LYS A 433 -27.83 21.30 15.72
CA LYS A 433 -29.11 21.89 16.09
C LYS A 433 -28.94 23.27 16.73
N GLY A 434 -29.71 24.26 16.27
CA GLY A 434 -29.62 25.65 16.72
C GLY A 434 -28.47 26.45 16.12
N ARG A 435 -27.71 25.88 15.16
CA ARG A 435 -26.60 26.57 14.47
C ARG A 435 -26.90 26.91 13.00
N LEU A 436 -28.08 26.56 12.47
CA LEU A 436 -28.40 26.77 11.06
C LEU A 436 -28.20 28.22 10.60
N ASP A 437 -28.76 29.19 11.34
CA ASP A 437 -28.65 30.61 10.99
C ASP A 437 -27.19 31.09 10.98
N VAL A 438 -26.37 30.59 11.92
CA VAL A 438 -24.95 30.93 12.01
C VAL A 438 -24.19 30.43 10.77
N TYR A 439 -24.49 29.21 10.33
CA TYR A 439 -23.92 28.65 9.10
C TYR A 439 -24.40 29.36 7.84
N GLN A 440 -25.69 29.63 7.72
CA GLN A 440 -26.28 30.24 6.52
C GLN A 440 -25.87 31.69 6.30
N THR A 441 -25.52 32.41 7.37
CA THR A 441 -25.15 33.84 7.30
C THR A 441 -23.64 34.11 7.28
N ALA A 442 -22.80 33.09 7.51
CA ALA A 442 -21.35 33.24 7.45
C ALA A 442 -20.86 33.53 6.02
N GLU A 443 -19.89 34.44 5.87
CA GLU A 443 -19.45 35.02 4.59
C GLU A 443 -19.17 33.95 3.52
N SER A 444 -18.30 32.98 3.82
CA SER A 444 -17.91 31.91 2.88
C SER A 444 -18.95 30.80 2.73
N TRP A 445 -19.91 30.71 3.65
CA TRP A 445 -20.91 29.64 3.70
C TRP A 445 -22.26 30.01 3.11
N SER A 446 -22.55 31.31 3.02
CA SER A 446 -23.82 31.86 2.53
C SER A 446 -24.22 31.32 1.14
N ASN A 447 -23.24 31.06 0.27
CA ASN A 447 -23.46 30.45 -1.05
C ASN A 447 -23.98 29.00 -1.00
N TYR A 448 -23.84 28.33 0.14
CA TYR A 448 -24.28 26.96 0.37
C TYR A 448 -25.54 26.88 1.26
N ALA A 449 -26.15 28.02 1.63
CA ALA A 449 -27.27 28.06 2.58
C ALA A 449 -28.45 27.16 2.18
N SER A 450 -28.72 27.00 0.87
CA SER A 450 -29.78 26.14 0.34
C SER A 450 -29.53 24.63 0.47
N TYR A 451 -28.28 24.23 0.73
CA TYR A 451 -27.89 22.85 0.99
C TYR A 451 -28.04 22.48 2.47
N MET A 452 -28.15 23.46 3.36
CA MET A 452 -28.05 23.25 4.80
C MET A 452 -29.37 22.82 5.45
N VAL A 453 -29.26 21.90 6.40
CA VAL A 453 -30.35 21.40 7.24
C VAL A 453 -29.82 21.16 8.65
N GLU A 454 -30.68 21.29 9.67
CA GLU A 454 -30.30 20.93 11.04
C GLU A 454 -30.28 19.41 11.23
N MET A 455 -29.37 18.93 12.06
CA MET A 455 -29.38 17.55 12.54
C MET A 455 -30.56 17.29 13.48
N GLU A 456 -31.30 16.20 13.27
CA GLU A 456 -32.43 15.78 14.12
C GLU A 456 -31.99 15.02 15.40
N GLY A 457 -30.70 14.72 15.54
CA GLY A 457 -30.09 14.02 16.68
C GLY A 457 -28.57 14.00 16.61
N ASP A 458 -27.92 13.33 17.57
CA ASP A 458 -26.47 13.15 17.56
C ASP A 458 -26.05 12.18 16.44
N VAL A 459 -24.97 12.52 15.73
CA VAL A 459 -24.36 11.68 14.68
C VAL A 459 -23.09 11.07 15.28
N LEU A 460 -22.99 9.75 15.30
CA LEU A 460 -21.82 8.98 15.74
C LEU A 460 -21.36 8.04 14.63
#